data_AF-Q6R585-F1
#
_entry.id   AF-Q6R585-F1
#
_cell.length_a   1.000
_cell.length_b   1.000
_cell.length_c   1.000
_cell.angle_alpha   90.00
_cell.angle_beta   90.00
_cell.angle_gamma   90.00
#
_symmetry.space_group_name_H-M   'P 1'
#
loop_
_entity.id
_entity.type
_entity.pdbx_description
1 polymer ?
#
loop_
_entity_poly.entity_id
_entity_poly.type
_entity_poly.pdbx_seq_one_letter_code
_entity_poly.pdbx_strand_id
1 'polypeptide(L)'
;MDTKYTTSQMAEIIGVSVRTIQRQLATLRDSLSPNNKIFNNNVLQILELIYRKDLSDTKRHQTTLNDNENEFDRVEYFTEEEYQEFHKRLVEYPLLLDKIKMLVQELEMSKRNEIWYQEQQERLLNTINQRNYIEAKEKNLD
;
A
#
# COMPACT_ATOMS: atom_id res chain seq x y z
N MET A 1 -25.19 7.03 -42.96
CA MET A 1 -25.03 8.49 -43.10
C MET A 1 -24.48 8.99 -41.77
N ASP A 2 -23.21 9.38 -41.72
CA ASP A 2 -22.60 9.83 -40.47
C ASP A 2 -23.25 11.15 -40.04
N THR A 3 -23.96 11.14 -38.92
CA THR A 3 -24.52 12.37 -38.33
C THR A 3 -23.35 13.23 -37.85
N LYS A 4 -23.09 14.34 -38.54
CA LYS A 4 -22.05 15.30 -38.16
C LYS A 4 -22.64 16.32 -37.20
N TYR A 5 -21.97 16.51 -36.06
CA TYR A 5 -22.33 17.53 -35.07
C TYR A 5 -21.27 18.63 -35.02
N THR A 6 -21.71 19.87 -34.86
CA THR A 6 -20.81 21.00 -34.57
C THR A 6 -20.43 21.04 -33.10
N THR A 7 -19.32 21.71 -32.76
CA THR A 7 -18.88 21.86 -31.35
C THR A 7 -19.94 22.54 -30.47
N SER A 8 -20.74 23.44 -31.03
CA SER A 8 -21.84 24.11 -30.33
C SER A 8 -22.99 23.16 -30.03
N GLN A 9 -23.34 22.29 -30.98
CA GLN A 9 -24.38 21.27 -30.78
C GLN A 9 -23.94 20.21 -29.77
N MET A 10 -22.67 19.80 -29.80
CA MET A 10 -22.14 18.88 -28.78
C MET A 10 -22.19 19.50 -27.37
N ALA A 11 -21.92 20.80 -27.26
CA ALA A 11 -21.97 21.56 -26.00
C ALA A 11 -23.37 21.58 -25.42
N GLU A 12 -24.36 21.80 -26.27
CA GLU A 12 -25.77 21.78 -25.91
C GLU A 12 -26.25 20.38 -25.49
N ILE A 13 -25.91 19.33 -26.25
CA ILE A 13 -26.30 17.94 -25.93
C ILE A 13 -25.69 17.46 -24.61
N ILE A 14 -24.42 17.78 -24.36
CA ILE A 14 -23.69 17.30 -23.18
C ILE A 14 -23.90 18.24 -21.97
N GLY A 15 -24.43 19.45 -22.16
CA GLY A 15 -24.65 20.43 -21.10
C GLY A 15 -23.36 21.08 -20.59
N VAL A 16 -22.35 21.22 -21.45
CA VAL A 16 -21.03 21.79 -21.09
C VAL A 16 -20.65 22.96 -22.00
N SER A 17 -19.72 23.81 -21.57
CA SER A 17 -19.27 24.93 -22.41
C SER A 17 -18.53 24.47 -23.68
N VAL A 18 -18.65 25.23 -24.77
CA VAL A 18 -17.91 25.00 -26.02
C VAL A 18 -16.40 24.92 -25.80
N ARG A 19 -15.87 25.75 -24.89
CA ARG A 19 -14.44 25.74 -24.52
C ARG A 19 -14.04 24.42 -23.85
N THR A 20 -14.91 23.83 -23.04
CA THR A 20 -14.66 22.52 -22.40
C THR A 20 -14.52 21.44 -23.46
N ILE A 21 -15.41 21.42 -24.46
CA ILE A 21 -15.36 20.44 -25.55
C ILE A 21 -14.10 20.60 -26.39
N GLN A 22 -13.77 21.83 -26.78
CA GLN A 22 -12.56 22.11 -27.55
C GLN A 22 -11.29 21.67 -26.81
N ARG A 23 -11.23 21.90 -25.49
CA ARG A 23 -10.10 21.46 -24.66
C ARG A 23 -9.98 19.93 -24.63
N GLN A 24 -11.09 19.23 -24.42
CA GLN A 24 -11.07 17.76 -24.36
C GLN A 24 -10.68 17.15 -25.72
N LEU A 25 -11.18 17.71 -26.83
CA LEU A 25 -10.77 17.30 -28.18
C LEU A 25 -9.27 17.51 -28.42
N ALA A 26 -8.70 18.61 -27.93
CA ALA A 26 -7.26 18.84 -28.00
C ALA A 26 -6.47 17.79 -27.19
N THR A 27 -6.88 17.53 -25.96
CA THR A 27 -6.25 16.49 -25.11
C THR A 27 -6.32 15.10 -25.75
N LEU A 28 -7.46 14.75 -26.34
CA LEU A 28 -7.65 13.48 -27.05
C LEU A 28 -6.73 13.41 -28.28
N ARG A 29 -6.67 14.48 -29.08
CA ARG A 29 -5.78 14.57 -30.24
C ARG A 29 -4.32 14.37 -29.84
N ASP A 30 -3.87 15.03 -28.79
CA ASP A 30 -2.49 14.94 -28.32
C ASP A 30 -2.17 13.53 -27.81
N SER A 31 -3.14 12.87 -27.16
CA SER A 31 -3.01 11.49 -26.70
C SER A 31 -3.02 10.45 -27.83
N LEU A 32 -3.47 10.82 -29.04
CA LEU A 32 -3.55 9.95 -30.21
C LEU A 32 -2.36 10.15 -31.18
N SER A 33 -1.24 10.68 -30.67
CA SER A 33 -0.02 10.89 -31.44
C SER A 33 0.55 9.55 -31.97
N PRO A 34 0.98 9.47 -33.25
CA PRO A 34 1.24 8.21 -33.95
C PRO A 34 2.38 7.34 -33.38
N ASN A 35 3.19 7.86 -32.46
CA ASN A 35 4.32 7.16 -31.85
C ASN A 35 4.09 6.69 -30.40
N ASN A 36 2.96 7.03 -29.77
CA ASN A 36 2.69 6.65 -28.38
C ASN A 36 1.77 5.42 -28.33
N LYS A 37 2.28 4.31 -27.76
CA LYS A 37 1.47 3.11 -27.42
C LYS A 37 0.78 3.22 -26.06
N ILE A 38 0.80 4.40 -25.44
CA ILE A 38 0.25 4.67 -24.12
C ILE A 38 -0.89 5.67 -24.30
N PHE A 39 -2.11 5.23 -23.97
CA PHE A 39 -3.33 6.02 -24.10
C PHE A 39 -3.92 6.32 -22.71
N ASN A 40 -4.52 7.50 -22.56
CA ASN A 40 -5.23 7.87 -21.33
C ASN A 40 -6.55 7.08 -21.21
N ASN A 41 -7.04 6.88 -19.99
CA ASN A 41 -8.31 6.23 -19.67
C ASN A 41 -9.49 6.79 -20.48
N ASN A 42 -9.49 8.10 -20.79
CA ASN A 42 -10.52 8.72 -21.63
C ASN A 42 -10.61 8.10 -23.04
N VAL A 43 -9.48 7.73 -23.64
CA VAL A 43 -9.44 7.08 -24.97
C VAL A 43 -9.97 5.65 -24.86
N LEU A 44 -9.63 4.92 -23.78
CA LEU A 44 -10.14 3.58 -23.51
C LEU A 44 -11.66 3.58 -23.35
N GLN A 45 -12.21 4.52 -22.57
CA GLN A 45 -13.66 4.67 -22.38
C GLN A 45 -14.39 5.00 -23.70
N ILE A 46 -13.81 5.84 -24.54
CA ILE A 46 -14.38 6.15 -25.87
C ILE A 46 -14.38 4.91 -26.75
N LEU A 47 -13.28 4.15 -26.80
CA LEU A 47 -13.22 2.90 -27.56
C LEU A 47 -14.22 1.87 -27.03
N GLU A 48 -14.32 1.73 -25.71
CA GLU A 48 -15.29 0.84 -25.08
C GLU A 48 -16.74 1.23 -25.42
N LEU A 49 -17.07 2.53 -25.41
CA LEU A 49 -18.38 3.03 -25.83
C LEU A 49 -18.66 2.75 -27.31
N ILE A 50 -17.67 2.91 -28.19
CA ILE A 50 -17.80 2.61 -29.61
C ILE A 50 -18.05 1.11 -29.81
N TYR A 51 -17.23 0.24 -29.21
CA TYR A 51 -17.40 -1.21 -29.32
C TYR A 51 -18.71 -1.69 -28.67
N ARG A 52 -19.12 -1.14 -27.52
CA ARG A 52 -20.42 -1.47 -26.90
C ARG A 52 -21.60 -1.00 -27.74
N LYS A 53 -21.48 0.15 -28.41
CA LYS A 53 -22.51 0.66 -29.34
C LYS A 53 -22.64 -0.25 -30.57
N ASP A 54 -21.53 -0.68 -31.14
CA ASP A 54 -21.54 -1.63 -32.26
C ASP A 54 -22.10 -3.01 -31.86
N LEU A 55 -21.88 -3.46 -30.61
CA LEU A 55 -22.53 -4.66 -30.07
C LEU A 55 -24.04 -4.47 -29.80
N SER A 56 -24.48 -3.24 -29.52
CA SER A 56 -25.89 -2.94 -29.22
C SER A 56 -26.79 -2.96 -30.46
N ASP A 57 -26.23 -2.71 -31.65
CA ASP A 57 -26.97 -2.90 -32.91
C ASP A 57 -27.25 -4.39 -33.21
N THR A 58 -26.43 -5.30 -32.67
CA THR A 58 -26.62 -6.76 -32.81
C THR A 58 -27.46 -7.38 -31.69
N LYS A 59 -27.82 -6.64 -30.65
CA LYS A 59 -28.63 -7.14 -29.54
C LYS A 59 -29.71 -6.13 -29.14
N ARG A 60 -30.77 -6.08 -29.94
CA ARG A 60 -32.11 -5.78 -29.43
C ARG A 60 -32.53 -6.87 -28.44
N HIS A 61 -32.09 -6.78 -27.20
CA HIS A 61 -32.87 -7.28 -26.07
C HIS A 61 -32.48 -6.56 -24.79
N GLN A 62 -33.46 -5.80 -24.29
CA GLN A 62 -33.75 -5.59 -22.87
C GLN A 62 -32.58 -5.13 -21.98
N THR A 63 -32.57 -3.84 -21.68
CA THR A 63 -32.96 -3.42 -20.32
C THR A 63 -33.40 -1.96 -20.36
N THR A 64 -34.53 -1.71 -19.74
CA THR A 64 -35.19 -0.42 -19.57
C THR A 64 -34.28 0.59 -18.90
N LEU A 65 -34.24 1.78 -19.49
CA LEU A 65 -33.86 3.03 -18.85
C LEU A 65 -34.67 3.19 -17.56
N ASN A 66 -34.00 3.08 -16.42
CA ASN A 66 -34.44 3.78 -15.22
C ASN A 66 -33.49 4.96 -15.05
N ASP A 67 -33.96 6.12 -15.49
CA ASP A 67 -33.57 7.40 -14.92
C ASP A 67 -33.82 7.33 -13.41
N ASN A 68 -32.77 7.14 -12.63
CA ASN A 68 -32.75 7.49 -11.23
C ASN A 68 -31.44 8.21 -10.97
N GLU A 69 -31.56 9.48 -10.62
CA GLU A 69 -30.58 10.31 -9.94
C GLU A 69 -30.08 9.57 -8.69
N ASN A 70 -29.09 8.70 -8.85
CA ASN A 70 -28.35 8.16 -7.73
C ASN A 70 -26.89 8.48 -8.01
N GLU A 71 -26.39 9.45 -7.26
CA GLU A 71 -24.97 9.59 -6.96
C GLU A 71 -24.44 8.18 -6.68
N PHE A 72 -23.73 7.59 -7.65
CA PHE A 72 -23.22 6.24 -7.49
C PHE A 72 -22.30 6.28 -6.27
N ASP A 73 -22.72 5.68 -5.16
CA ASP A 73 -21.84 5.24 -4.10
C ASP A 73 -20.74 4.42 -4.77
N ARG A 74 -19.58 5.05 -5.02
CA ARG A 74 -18.41 4.36 -5.54
C ARG A 74 -17.89 3.50 -4.41
N VAL A 75 -18.45 2.30 -4.28
CA VAL A 75 -17.96 1.30 -3.35
C VAL A 75 -16.71 0.69 -4.00
N GLU A 76 -15.55 1.20 -3.63
CA GLU A 76 -14.26 0.57 -3.93
C GLU A 76 -14.10 -0.65 -3.02
N TYR A 77 -14.24 -1.83 -3.60
CA TYR A 77 -13.96 -3.08 -2.90
C TYR A 77 -12.46 -3.32 -2.92
N PHE A 78 -11.92 -3.80 -1.80
CA PHE A 78 -10.57 -4.34 -1.78
C PHE A 78 -10.43 -5.46 -2.81
N THR A 79 -9.33 -5.44 -3.53
CA THR A 79 -8.85 -6.67 -4.18
C THR A 79 -8.54 -7.72 -3.12
N GLU A 80 -8.57 -8.99 -3.50
CA GLU A 80 -8.31 -10.09 -2.55
C GLU A 80 -6.93 -9.95 -1.89
N GLU A 81 -5.93 -9.48 -2.64
CA GLU A 81 -4.59 -9.19 -2.11
C GLU A 81 -4.61 -8.06 -1.06
N GLU A 82 -5.30 -6.96 -1.32
CA GLU A 82 -5.40 -5.84 -0.39
C GLU A 82 -6.17 -6.22 0.88
N TYR A 83 -7.21 -7.05 0.77
CA TYR A 83 -7.95 -7.54 1.93
C TYR A 83 -7.07 -8.43 2.83
N GLN A 84 -6.29 -9.32 2.21
CA GLN A 84 -5.34 -10.15 2.94
C GLN A 84 -4.24 -9.31 3.61
N GLU A 85 -3.72 -8.30 2.92
CA GLU A 85 -2.71 -7.41 3.49
C GLU A 85 -3.29 -6.57 4.64
N PHE A 86 -4.51 -6.07 4.49
CA PHE A 86 -5.23 -5.35 5.54
C PHE A 86 -5.45 -6.23 6.78
N HIS A 87 -5.86 -7.48 6.58
CA HIS A 87 -6.01 -8.46 7.67
C HIS A 87 -4.67 -8.73 8.38
N LYS A 88 -3.59 -8.91 7.61
CA LYS A 88 -2.23 -9.08 8.16
C LYS A 88 -1.79 -7.88 8.99
N ARG A 89 -2.05 -6.67 8.51
CA ARG A 89 -1.71 -5.42 9.22
C ARG A 89 -2.49 -5.27 10.52
N LEU A 90 -3.75 -5.71 10.56
CA LEU A 90 -4.59 -5.62 11.76
C LEU A 90 -4.25 -6.68 12.81
N VAL A 91 -3.90 -7.89 12.39
CA VAL A 91 -3.78 -9.03 13.31
C VAL A 91 -2.34 -9.49 13.46
N GLU A 92 -1.67 -9.82 12.36
CA GLU A 92 -0.36 -10.46 12.39
C GLU A 92 0.76 -9.48 12.77
N TYR A 93 0.72 -8.25 12.26
CA TYR A 93 1.78 -7.27 12.46
C TYR A 93 1.89 -6.77 13.91
N PRO A 94 0.78 -6.48 14.64
CA PRO A 94 0.85 -6.14 16.05
C PRO A 94 1.41 -7.29 16.90
N LEU A 95 0.98 -8.53 16.64
CA LEU A 95 1.50 -9.72 17.33
C LEU A 95 3.01 -9.89 17.09
N LEU A 96 3.44 -9.67 15.85
CA LEU A 96 4.85 -9.73 15.49
C LEU A 96 5.65 -8.63 16.21
N LEU A 97 5.13 -7.40 16.24
CA LEU A 97 5.76 -6.28 16.91
C LEU A 97 5.92 -6.55 18.42
N ASP A 98 4.89 -7.08 19.07
CA ASP A 98 4.95 -7.38 20.50
C ASP A 98 5.91 -8.53 20.80
N LYS A 99 5.98 -9.54 19.92
CA LYS A 99 6.99 -10.59 20.01
C LYS A 99 8.42 -10.03 19.86
N ILE A 100 8.64 -9.10 18.93
CA ILE A 100 9.94 -8.43 18.77
C ILE A 100 10.31 -7.66 20.04
N LYS A 101 9.37 -6.89 20.61
CA LYS A 101 9.61 -6.15 21.87
C LYS A 101 10.00 -7.10 23.01
N MET A 102 9.29 -8.21 23.16
CA MET A 102 9.58 -9.22 24.18
C MET A 102 11.00 -9.80 24.00
N LEU A 103 11.37 -10.17 22.76
CA LEU A 103 12.69 -10.71 22.46
C LEU A 103 13.81 -9.70 22.72
N VAL A 104 13.60 -8.42 22.41
CA VAL A 104 14.56 -7.34 22.72
C VAL A 104 14.74 -7.20 24.23
N GLN A 105 13.65 -7.21 24.99
CA GLN A 105 13.70 -7.11 26.44
C GLN A 105 14.44 -8.30 27.07
N GLU A 106 14.20 -9.52 26.59
CA GLU A 106 14.89 -10.72 27.04
C GLU A 106 16.39 -10.66 26.74
N LEU A 107 16.76 -10.20 25.54
CA LEU A 107 18.15 -10.03 25.13
C LEU A 107 18.88 -9.00 26.00
N GLU A 108 18.22 -7.88 26.32
CA GLU A 108 18.78 -6.89 27.25
C GLU A 108 18.95 -7.44 28.66
N MET A 109 17.99 -8.21 29.16
CA MET A 109 18.10 -8.87 30.46
C MET A 109 19.26 -9.86 30.48
N SER A 110 19.42 -10.67 29.44
CA SER A 110 20.55 -11.61 29.32
C SER A 110 21.90 -10.88 29.38
N LYS A 111 22.05 -9.78 28.63
CA LYS A 111 23.26 -8.94 28.68
C LYS A 111 23.54 -8.40 30.07
N ARG A 112 22.52 -7.89 30.76
CA ARG A 112 22.65 -7.41 32.15
C ARG A 112 23.07 -8.52 33.10
N ASN A 113 22.50 -9.71 32.93
CA ASN A 113 22.84 -10.88 33.75
C ASN A 113 24.29 -11.34 33.51
N GLU A 114 24.76 -11.33 32.26
CA GLU A 114 26.15 -11.67 31.94
C GLU A 114 27.14 -10.71 32.61
N ILE A 115 26.89 -9.40 32.53
CA ILE A 115 27.72 -8.38 33.18
C ILE A 115 27.73 -8.60 34.70
N TRP A 116 26.55 -8.77 35.30
CA TRP A 116 26.44 -9.02 36.73
C TRP A 116 27.19 -10.29 37.16
N TYR A 117 27.08 -11.36 36.37
CA TYR A 117 27.78 -12.61 36.66
C TYR A 117 29.30 -12.45 36.56
N GLN A 118 29.80 -11.72 35.56
CA GLN A 118 31.22 -11.38 35.45
C GLN A 118 31.72 -10.60 36.67
N GLU A 119 30.98 -9.58 37.12
CA GLU A 119 31.34 -8.83 38.32
C GLU A 119 31.38 -9.72 39.58
N GLN A 120 30.44 -10.66 39.72
CA GLN A 120 30.46 -11.62 40.83
C GLN A 120 31.66 -12.56 40.76
N GLN A 121 32.02 -13.03 39.56
CA GLN A 121 33.19 -13.87 39.36
C GLN A 121 34.49 -13.12 39.71
N GLU A 122 34.62 -11.86 39.31
CA GLU A 122 35.77 -11.03 39.66
C GLU A 122 35.89 -10.82 41.17
N ARG A 123 34.77 -10.52 41.85
CA ARG A 123 34.74 -10.38 43.32
C ARG A 123 35.16 -11.66 44.02
N LEU A 124 34.68 -12.81 43.54
CA LEU A 124 35.03 -14.11 44.09
C LEU A 124 36.53 -14.39 43.90
N LEU A 125 37.05 -14.15 42.69
CA LEU A 125 38.47 -14.33 42.39
C LEU A 125 39.35 -13.44 43.28
N ASN A 126 38.99 -12.17 43.45
CA ASN A 126 39.68 -11.25 44.35
C ASN A 126 39.67 -11.75 45.80
N THR A 127 38.53 -12.27 46.27
CA THR A 127 38.42 -12.84 47.62
C THR A 127 39.30 -14.07 47.80
N ILE A 128 39.34 -14.96 46.80
CA ILE A 128 40.22 -16.15 46.80
C ILE A 128 41.68 -15.72 46.79
N ASN A 129 42.06 -14.78 45.93
CA ASN A 129 43.43 -14.27 45.86
C ASN A 129 43.88 -13.63 47.18
N GLN A 130 43.01 -12.84 47.81
CA GLN A 130 43.28 -12.26 49.13
C GLN A 130 43.45 -13.34 50.20
N ARG A 131 42.58 -14.36 50.23
CA ARG A 131 42.74 -15.50 51.15
C ARG A 131 44.05 -16.23 50.92
N ASN A 132 44.39 -16.54 49.66
CA ASN A 132 45.63 -17.22 49.30
C ASN A 132 46.86 -16.41 49.72
N TYR A 133 46.82 -15.08 49.54
CA TYR A 133 47.89 -14.19 49.98
C TYR A 133 48.07 -14.21 51.51
N ILE A 134 46.96 -14.13 52.26
CA ILE A 134 46.99 -14.21 53.73
C ILE A 134 47.51 -15.58 54.18
N GLU A 135 47.06 -16.67 53.56
CA GLU A 135 47.49 -18.02 53.90
C GLU A 135 48.98 -18.25 53.59
N ALA A 136 49.49 -17.75 52.47
CA ALA A 136 50.91 -17.81 52.13
C ALA A 136 51.77 -17.05 53.14
N LYS A 137 51.33 -15.84 53.53
CA LYS A 137 51.94 -15.03 54.59
C LYS A 137 51.97 -15.78 55.93
N GLU A 138 50.86 -16.36 56.36
CA GLU A 138 50.76 -17.12 57.62
C GLU A 138 51.67 -18.35 57.64
N LYS A 139 51.86 -18.98 56.48
CA LYS A 139 52.72 -20.16 56.32
C LYS A 139 54.19 -19.84 56.04
N ASN A 140 54.57 -18.56 55.96
CA ASN A 140 55.91 -18.11 55.54
C ASN A 140 56.37 -18.74 54.22
N LEU A 141 55.45 -18.85 53.25
CA LEU A 141 55.74 -19.36 51.91
C LEU A 141 56.19 -18.25 50.93
N ASP A 142 56.51 -17.05 51.45
CA ASP A 142 57.01 -15.88 50.68
C ASP A 142 58.31 -16.20 49.92
#